data_AF-A0A972SRG5-F1
#
_entry.id   AF-A0A972SRG5-F1
#
_cell.length_a   1.000
_cell.length_b   1.000
_cell.length_c   1.000
_cell.angle_alpha   90.00
_cell.angle_beta   90.00
_cell.angle_gamma   90.00
#
_symmetry.space_group_name_H-M   'P 1'
#
loop_
_entity.id
_entity.type
_entity.pdbx_description
1 polymer ?
#
loop_
_entity_poly.entity_id
_entity_poly.type
_entity_poly.pdbx_seq_one_letter_code
_entity_poly.pdbx_strand_id
1 'polypeptide(L)'
;MKRNLMLIGVVLVVLFLALPALSQPRYGYGPGYGDEYDSGGPWMGRGMGPGYGMGPGGMMGYGTWGYVPQKLPAPKNPEWVKKLREILVLERLSFEQYQADADKYNTYMPYRMVIPQEQDHVMTIERLFAAYGLPADGKPAALTDTKTLTEAYELCVKMERDLIPRYEWLVKNAEDRDTAGVLNNLLIQTRYHLAMFEHALQVGGGGMGRWGWRGHGPGMMRGW
;
A
#
# COMPACT_ATOMS: atom_id res chain seq x y z
N MET A 1 -46.64 -34.82 20.99
CA MET A 1 -45.53 -35.01 20.03
C MET A 1 -45.50 -34.05 18.84
N LYS A 2 -46.54 -33.24 18.56
CA LYS A 2 -46.54 -32.30 17.41
C LYS A 2 -46.05 -30.87 17.70
N ARG A 3 -46.02 -30.45 18.98
CA ARG A 3 -45.55 -29.10 19.38
C ARG A 3 -44.02 -28.98 19.50
N ASN A 4 -43.32 -30.07 19.81
CA ASN A 4 -41.86 -30.02 20.01
C ASN A 4 -41.07 -30.17 18.69
N LEU A 5 -41.68 -30.71 17.63
CA LEU A 5 -41.06 -30.74 16.30
C LEU A 5 -41.06 -29.38 15.59
N MET A 6 -42.03 -28.50 15.89
CA MET A 6 -42.07 -27.16 15.29
C MET A 6 -40.97 -26.23 15.84
N LEU A 7 -40.52 -26.43 17.08
CA LEU A 7 -39.46 -25.61 17.68
C LEU A 7 -38.07 -25.94 17.14
N ILE A 8 -37.82 -27.19 16.73
CA ILE A 8 -36.54 -27.60 16.14
C ILE A 8 -36.41 -27.11 14.68
N GLY A 9 -37.52 -27.06 13.95
CA GLY A 9 -37.54 -26.55 12.57
C GLY A 9 -37.26 -25.04 12.47
N VAL A 10 -37.70 -24.24 13.46
CA VAL A 10 -37.49 -22.78 13.45
C VAL A 10 -36.04 -22.41 13.78
N VAL A 11 -35.36 -23.17 14.65
CA VAL A 11 -33.95 -22.90 15.02
C VAL A 11 -32.98 -23.22 13.86
N LEU A 12 -33.25 -24.25 13.06
CA LEU A 12 -32.40 -24.60 11.91
C LEU A 12 -32.54 -23.64 10.72
N VAL A 13 -33.72 -23.04 10.53
CA VAL A 13 -33.94 -22.04 9.47
C VAL A 13 -33.29 -20.69 9.82
N VAL A 14 -33.23 -20.33 11.10
CA VAL A 14 -32.53 -19.11 11.55
C VAL A 14 -31.00 -19.23 11.44
N LEU A 15 -30.44 -20.43 11.62
CA LEU A 15 -29.00 -20.68 11.43
C LEU A 15 -28.56 -20.66 9.95
N PHE A 16 -29.44 -21.03 9.01
CA PHE A 16 -29.14 -20.97 7.57
C PHE A 16 -29.39 -19.60 6.92
N LEU A 17 -30.25 -18.76 7.51
CA LEU A 17 -30.49 -17.39 7.03
C LEU A 17 -29.53 -16.33 7.62
N ALA A 18 -28.70 -16.71 8.62
CA ALA A 18 -27.71 -15.83 9.24
C ALA A 18 -26.28 -15.96 8.67
N LEU A 19 -26.07 -16.76 7.62
CA LEU A 19 -24.74 -17.05 7.04
C LEU A 19 -24.30 -16.28 5.77
N PRO A 20 -25.00 -15.25 5.25
CA PRO A 20 -24.39 -14.35 4.26
C PRO A 20 -24.01 -12.97 4.84
N ALA A 21 -23.85 -12.82 6.16
CA ALA A 21 -23.46 -11.56 6.80
C ALA A 21 -21.99 -11.48 7.28
N LEU A 22 -21.16 -12.49 6.99
CA LEU A 22 -19.71 -12.48 7.33
C LEU A 22 -18.77 -12.53 6.11
N SER A 23 -19.27 -12.25 4.92
CA SER A 23 -18.43 -12.13 3.70
C SER A 23 -18.62 -10.77 3.00
N GLN A 24 -18.62 -9.70 3.79
CA GLN A 24 -18.42 -8.36 3.24
C GLN A 24 -16.91 -8.07 3.28
N PRO A 25 -16.26 -7.67 2.17
CA PRO A 25 -14.90 -7.15 2.26
C PRO A 25 -14.91 -5.93 3.20
N ARG A 26 -13.90 -5.82 4.07
CA ARG A 26 -13.69 -4.74 5.04
C ARG A 26 -13.40 -3.37 4.40
N TYR A 27 -13.81 -3.16 3.15
CA TYR A 27 -13.64 -1.93 2.38
C TYR A 27 -15.01 -1.43 1.94
N GLY A 28 -15.74 -0.84 2.90
CA GLY A 28 -16.95 -0.07 2.65
C GLY A 28 -16.60 1.41 2.54
N TYR A 29 -16.63 1.91 1.31
CA TYR A 29 -16.52 3.34 0.98
C TYR A 29 -17.68 4.11 1.65
N GLY A 30 -17.35 5.10 2.48
CA GLY A 30 -18.29 6.08 3.04
C GLY A 30 -18.42 7.31 2.13
N PRO A 31 -19.48 8.13 2.31
CA PRO A 31 -20.10 8.94 1.26
C PRO A 31 -19.29 10.17 0.85
N GLY A 32 -19.43 10.53 -0.42
CA GLY A 32 -18.76 11.66 -1.05
C GLY A 32 -19.08 13.01 -0.39
N TYR A 33 -18.05 13.85 -0.39
CA TYR A 33 -18.21 15.31 -0.34
C TYR A 33 -17.91 15.82 -1.74
N GLY A 34 -18.97 16.01 -2.52
CA GLY A 34 -18.95 16.95 -3.63
C GLY A 34 -19.01 18.37 -3.07
N ASP A 35 -18.19 19.23 -3.67
CA ASP A 35 -18.43 20.64 -3.96
C ASP A 35 -19.11 21.50 -2.89
N GLU A 36 -18.30 22.33 -2.21
CA GLU A 36 -18.51 23.77 -2.09
C GLU A 36 -17.44 24.34 -1.14
N TYR A 37 -16.48 25.07 -1.68
CA TYR A 37 -16.09 26.41 -1.24
C TYR A 37 -15.01 26.92 -2.19
N ASP A 38 -15.49 27.62 -3.21
CA ASP A 38 -14.74 28.64 -3.92
C ASP A 38 -14.24 29.67 -2.88
N SER A 39 -12.93 29.73 -2.70
CA SER A 39 -12.22 30.76 -1.94
C SER A 39 -10.78 30.78 -2.42
N GLY A 40 -10.58 31.50 -3.53
CA GLY A 40 -9.27 31.86 -4.03
C GLY A 40 -8.38 32.44 -2.91
N GLY A 41 -7.17 31.89 -2.81
CA GLY A 41 -6.13 32.33 -1.89
C GLY A 41 -4.73 32.08 -2.48
N PRO A 42 -3.75 32.93 -2.18
CA PRO A 42 -2.76 33.39 -3.15
C PRO A 42 -1.51 32.49 -3.22
N TRP A 43 -1.54 31.46 -4.06
CA TRP A 43 -0.32 30.73 -4.45
C TRP A 43 -0.13 30.60 -5.97
N MET A 44 -0.89 31.37 -6.75
CA MET A 44 -0.52 31.65 -8.14
C MET A 44 0.47 32.81 -8.18
N GLY A 45 1.77 32.50 -8.31
CA GLY A 45 2.73 33.53 -8.68
C GLY A 45 4.20 33.17 -8.58
N ARG A 46 4.80 32.98 -9.77
CA ARG A 46 6.21 33.25 -10.12
C ARG A 46 7.29 32.25 -9.68
N GLY A 47 7.50 31.26 -10.55
CA GLY A 47 8.56 31.38 -11.57
C GLY A 47 9.97 30.94 -11.19
N MET A 48 10.37 29.75 -11.66
CA MET A 48 11.76 29.43 -11.99
C MET A 48 11.80 28.66 -13.32
N GLY A 49 12.24 29.36 -14.38
CA GLY A 49 13.00 28.79 -15.50
C GLY A 49 12.25 28.09 -16.64
N PRO A 50 12.47 28.48 -17.91
CA PRO A 50 12.10 27.67 -19.07
C PRO A 50 13.19 26.60 -19.27
N GLY A 51 12.80 25.32 -19.21
CA GLY A 51 13.64 24.24 -19.74
C GLY A 51 14.21 23.25 -18.72
N TYR A 52 13.36 22.66 -17.89
CA TYR A 52 13.50 21.25 -17.51
C TYR A 52 12.09 20.64 -17.49
N GLY A 53 11.81 19.80 -18.48
CA GLY A 53 10.51 19.18 -18.66
C GLY A 53 10.14 18.36 -17.43
N MET A 54 9.11 18.80 -16.73
CA MET A 54 8.19 17.90 -16.05
C MET A 54 7.62 16.99 -17.15
N GLY A 55 8.24 15.82 -17.33
CA GLY A 55 7.64 14.74 -18.09
C GLY A 55 6.28 14.38 -17.51
N PRO A 56 5.47 13.54 -18.20
CA PRO A 56 4.16 13.13 -17.71
C PRO A 56 4.31 12.29 -16.42
N GLY A 57 4.39 12.97 -15.28
CA GLY A 57 4.72 12.41 -13.96
C GLY A 57 4.52 13.46 -12.85
N GLY A 58 3.49 14.30 -13.01
CA GLY A 58 3.10 15.29 -12.00
C GLY A 58 2.73 14.60 -10.68
N MET A 59 3.29 15.12 -9.58
CA MET A 59 3.16 14.58 -8.21
C MET A 59 3.46 13.08 -8.08
N MET A 60 4.75 12.75 -8.16
CA MET A 60 5.33 11.45 -7.82
C MET A 60 4.75 10.92 -6.49
N GLY A 61 3.95 9.84 -6.55
CA GLY A 61 3.61 9.04 -5.37
C GLY A 61 2.12 8.88 -5.06
N TYR A 62 1.21 9.38 -5.89
CA TYR A 62 -0.22 9.06 -5.75
C TYR A 62 -0.84 8.65 -7.09
N GLY A 63 -1.27 7.39 -7.19
CA GLY A 63 -2.35 7.00 -8.11
C GLY A 63 -1.98 6.64 -9.55
N THR A 64 -0.70 6.51 -9.91
CA THR A 64 -0.36 5.82 -11.16
C THR A 64 -0.44 4.31 -10.95
N TRP A 65 -1.65 3.78 -11.07
CA TRP A 65 -1.86 2.37 -11.37
C TRP A 65 -0.96 2.00 -12.55
N GLY A 66 0.05 1.17 -12.33
CA GLY A 66 0.79 0.58 -13.43
C GLY A 66 -0.21 -0.16 -14.30
N TYR A 67 -0.44 0.30 -15.52
CA TYR A 67 -1.33 -0.39 -16.45
C TYR A 67 -0.77 -1.79 -16.67
N VAL A 68 -1.50 -2.80 -16.21
CA VAL A 68 -1.23 -4.21 -16.50
C VAL A 68 -2.12 -4.61 -17.67
N PRO A 69 -1.56 -5.05 -18.82
CA PRO A 69 -2.36 -5.56 -19.92
C PRO A 69 -3.30 -6.69 -19.48
N GLN A 70 -4.51 -6.75 -20.03
CA GLN A 70 -5.50 -7.77 -19.64
C GLN A 70 -5.05 -9.21 -19.92
N LYS A 71 -4.13 -9.39 -20.86
CA LYS A 71 -3.58 -10.69 -21.24
C LYS A 71 -2.12 -10.54 -21.61
N LEU A 72 -1.30 -11.41 -21.05
CA LEU A 72 0.14 -11.51 -21.31
C LEU A 72 0.47 -12.95 -21.73
N PRO A 73 1.55 -13.17 -22.50
CA PRO A 73 2.04 -14.52 -22.77
C PRO A 73 2.48 -15.17 -21.45
N ALA A 74 2.09 -16.43 -21.24
CA ALA A 74 2.49 -17.17 -20.04
C ALA A 74 4.03 -17.19 -19.89
N PRO A 75 4.59 -16.85 -18.71
CA PRO A 75 6.04 -16.85 -18.50
C PRO A 75 6.58 -18.27 -18.61
N LYS A 76 7.72 -18.43 -19.28
CA LYS A 76 8.37 -19.73 -19.48
C LYS A 76 9.32 -20.08 -18.34
N ASN A 77 9.83 -19.09 -17.62
CA ASN A 77 10.74 -19.26 -16.50
C ASN A 77 9.98 -19.59 -15.20
N PRO A 78 10.00 -20.86 -14.74
CA PRO A 78 9.28 -21.25 -13.52
C PRO A 78 9.89 -20.65 -12.25
N GLU A 79 11.19 -20.35 -12.23
CA GLU A 79 11.83 -19.66 -11.11
C GLU A 79 11.31 -18.22 -11.01
N TRP A 80 11.13 -17.55 -12.16
CA TRP A 80 10.57 -16.21 -12.18
C TRP A 80 9.14 -16.18 -11.65
N VAL A 81 8.29 -17.11 -12.09
CA VAL A 81 6.91 -17.24 -11.58
C VAL A 81 6.90 -17.53 -10.07
N LYS A 82 7.79 -18.41 -9.60
CA LYS A 82 7.92 -18.71 -8.17
C LYS A 82 8.30 -17.45 -7.39
N LYS A 83 9.30 -16.70 -7.85
CA LYS A 83 9.74 -15.48 -7.18
C LYS A 83 8.68 -14.39 -7.22
N LEU A 84 7.95 -14.21 -8.32
CA LEU A 84 6.82 -13.28 -8.37
C LEU A 84 5.78 -13.61 -7.29
N ARG A 85 5.50 -14.90 -7.07
CA ARG A 85 4.58 -15.36 -6.02
C ARG A 85 5.15 -15.09 -4.63
N GLU A 86 6.45 -15.30 -4.42
CA GLU A 86 7.10 -14.98 -3.16
C GLU A 86 6.96 -13.50 -2.81
N ILE A 87 7.15 -12.58 -3.76
CA ILE A 87 6.96 -11.15 -3.49
C ILE A 87 5.50 -10.82 -3.24
N LEU A 88 4.53 -11.40 -3.97
CA LEU A 88 3.11 -11.17 -3.69
C LEU A 88 2.76 -11.49 -2.23
N VAL A 89 3.30 -12.60 -1.71
CA VAL A 89 3.11 -13.00 -0.31
C VAL A 89 3.78 -12.01 0.65
N LEU A 90 4.93 -11.47 0.27
CA LEU A 90 5.63 -10.45 1.07
C LEU A 90 4.92 -9.08 1.02
N GLU A 91 4.39 -8.64 -0.12
CA GLU A 91 3.61 -7.39 -0.20
C GLU A 91 2.32 -7.47 0.62
N ARG A 92 1.64 -8.64 0.59
CA ARG A 92 0.49 -8.87 1.48
C ARG A 92 0.89 -8.76 2.95
N LEU A 93 2.06 -9.29 3.31
CA LEU A 93 2.60 -9.17 4.66
C LEU A 93 2.95 -7.71 5.01
N SER A 94 3.62 -6.97 4.13
CA SER A 94 3.92 -5.54 4.29
C SER A 94 2.66 -4.74 4.54
N PHE A 95 1.67 -4.90 3.65
CA PHE A 95 0.39 -4.23 3.78
C PHE A 95 -0.30 -4.48 5.13
N GLU A 96 -0.44 -5.75 5.53
CA GLU A 96 -1.09 -6.10 6.79
C GLU A 96 -0.28 -5.65 8.01
N GLN A 97 1.05 -5.79 7.98
CA GLN A 97 1.94 -5.37 9.06
C GLN A 97 1.88 -3.85 9.25
N TYR A 98 1.94 -3.08 8.16
CA TYR A 98 1.94 -1.63 8.22
C TYR A 98 0.61 -1.08 8.74
N GLN A 99 -0.52 -1.69 8.36
CA GLN A 99 -1.81 -1.38 8.95
C GLN A 99 -1.84 -1.66 10.45
N ALA A 100 -1.38 -2.84 10.87
CA ALA A 100 -1.39 -3.23 12.28
C ALA A 100 -0.50 -2.32 13.15
N ASP A 101 0.71 -1.98 12.69
CA ASP A 101 1.61 -1.09 13.41
C ASP A 101 1.07 0.35 13.46
N ALA A 102 0.53 0.87 12.35
CA ALA A 102 -0.07 2.21 12.30
C ALA A 102 -1.20 2.35 13.33
N ASP A 103 -2.10 1.35 13.39
CA ASP A 103 -3.21 1.31 14.33
C ASP A 103 -2.71 1.19 15.78
N LYS A 104 -1.76 0.26 16.03
CA LYS A 104 -1.26 -0.04 17.38
C LYS A 104 -0.55 1.15 18.03
N TYR A 105 0.24 1.89 17.27
CA TYR A 105 1.00 3.03 17.78
C TYR A 105 0.33 4.37 17.52
N ASN A 106 -0.85 4.38 16.89
CA ASN A 106 -1.61 5.59 16.55
C ASN A 106 -0.72 6.64 15.86
N THR A 107 0.03 6.21 14.85
CA THR A 107 0.94 7.06 14.10
C THR A 107 0.43 7.27 12.67
N TYR A 108 0.66 8.47 12.14
CA TYR A 108 0.13 8.88 10.85
C TYR A 108 1.17 8.74 9.73
N MET A 109 2.33 9.40 9.86
CA MET A 109 3.42 9.28 8.89
C MET A 109 4.48 8.29 9.38
N PRO A 110 5.10 7.49 8.48
CA PRO A 110 4.90 7.48 7.03
C PRO A 110 3.73 6.58 6.55
N TYR A 111 3.12 5.79 7.44
CA TYR A 111 2.11 4.78 7.11
C TYR A 111 0.96 5.27 6.22
N ARG A 112 0.44 6.48 6.46
CA ARG A 112 -0.62 7.11 5.64
C ARG A 112 -0.29 7.17 4.14
N MET A 113 0.99 7.36 3.83
CA MET A 113 1.48 7.47 2.46
C MET A 113 1.76 6.10 1.85
N VAL A 114 2.29 5.19 2.66
CA VAL A 114 2.82 3.89 2.22
C VAL A 114 1.70 2.85 2.08
N ILE A 115 0.80 2.73 3.06
CA ILE A 115 -0.26 1.70 3.07
C ILE A 115 -1.11 1.67 1.78
N PRO A 116 -1.56 2.82 1.21
CA PRO A 116 -2.28 2.78 -0.06
C PRO A 116 -1.44 2.25 -1.23
N GLN A 117 -0.13 2.55 -1.24
CA GLN A 117 0.77 2.08 -2.29
C GLN A 117 1.05 0.58 -2.16
N GLU A 118 1.23 0.06 -0.94
CA GLU A 118 1.31 -1.38 -0.68
C GLU A 118 0.08 -2.13 -1.19
N GLN A 119 -1.10 -1.55 -0.97
CA GLN A 119 -2.34 -2.11 -1.51
C GLN A 119 -2.29 -2.18 -3.04
N ASP A 120 -1.83 -1.09 -3.68
CA ASP A 120 -1.66 -1.02 -5.14
C ASP A 120 -0.63 -2.04 -5.64
N HIS A 121 0.45 -2.31 -4.89
CA HIS A 121 1.44 -3.32 -5.22
C HIS A 121 0.81 -4.71 -5.25
N VAL A 122 0.10 -5.09 -4.17
CA VAL A 122 -0.63 -6.36 -4.08
C VAL A 122 -1.58 -6.52 -5.27
N MET A 123 -2.43 -5.51 -5.51
CA MET A 123 -3.40 -5.56 -6.61
C MET A 123 -2.74 -5.63 -7.99
N THR A 124 -1.62 -4.92 -8.19
CA THR A 124 -0.88 -4.94 -9.46
C THR A 124 -0.29 -6.32 -9.73
N ILE A 125 0.30 -6.96 -8.72
CA ILE A 125 0.89 -8.29 -8.86
C ILE A 125 -0.20 -9.35 -9.05
N GLU A 126 -1.33 -9.24 -8.34
CA GLU A 126 -2.49 -10.11 -8.58
C GLU A 126 -3.02 -10.00 -10.01
N ARG A 127 -3.04 -8.77 -10.57
CA ARG A 127 -3.40 -8.55 -11.98
C ARG A 127 -2.37 -9.14 -12.94
N LEU A 128 -1.08 -9.12 -12.63
CA LEU A 128 -0.07 -9.82 -13.43
C LEU A 128 -0.34 -11.32 -13.46
N PHE A 129 -0.61 -11.94 -12.30
CA PHE A 129 -1.01 -13.35 -12.24
C PHE A 129 -2.25 -13.63 -13.10
N ALA A 130 -3.30 -12.80 -12.99
CA ALA A 130 -4.50 -12.93 -13.79
C ALA A 130 -4.23 -12.78 -15.30
N ALA A 131 -3.41 -11.80 -15.71
CA ALA A 131 -3.05 -11.55 -17.10
C ALA A 131 -2.27 -12.72 -17.72
N TYR A 132 -1.46 -13.42 -16.92
CA TYR A 132 -0.78 -14.64 -17.31
C TYR A 132 -1.65 -15.90 -17.27
N GLY A 133 -2.89 -15.82 -16.77
CA GLY A 133 -3.75 -16.97 -16.54
C GLY A 133 -3.26 -17.90 -15.43
N LEU A 134 -2.55 -17.34 -14.43
CA LEU A 134 -1.95 -18.06 -13.31
C LEU A 134 -2.67 -17.70 -11.99
N PRO A 135 -2.69 -18.60 -11.00
CA PRO A 135 -3.29 -18.30 -9.71
C PRO A 135 -2.34 -17.48 -8.81
N ALA A 136 -2.93 -16.52 -8.10
CA ALA A 136 -2.25 -15.61 -7.16
C ALA A 136 -2.20 -16.19 -5.73
N ASP A 137 -1.77 -17.44 -5.64
CA ASP A 137 -1.77 -18.23 -4.40
C ASP A 137 -0.68 -17.82 -3.41
N GLY A 138 -0.85 -18.24 -2.15
CA GLY A 138 0.13 -18.05 -1.09
C GLY A 138 -0.42 -17.20 0.04
N LYS A 139 -0.20 -17.67 1.27
CA LYS A 139 -0.63 -16.98 2.48
C LYS A 139 0.57 -16.25 3.09
N PRO A 140 0.44 -14.96 3.49
CA PRO A 140 1.49 -14.28 4.23
C PRO A 140 1.81 -15.01 5.54
N ALA A 141 3.04 -14.81 6.02
CA ALA A 141 3.42 -15.23 7.36
C ALA A 141 2.57 -14.49 8.41
N ALA A 142 2.63 -14.94 9.66
CA ALA A 142 1.99 -14.21 10.76
C ALA A 142 2.67 -12.85 10.96
N LEU A 143 1.88 -11.85 11.36
CA LEU A 143 2.38 -10.53 11.71
C LEU A 143 3.37 -10.62 12.87
N THR A 144 4.38 -9.75 12.84
CA THR A 144 5.36 -9.63 13.92
C THR A 144 4.85 -8.65 14.96
N ASP A 145 4.81 -9.09 16.22
CA ASP A 145 4.41 -8.23 17.34
C ASP A 145 5.59 -7.35 17.79
N THR A 146 5.63 -6.14 17.28
CA THR A 146 6.59 -5.08 17.66
C THR A 146 6.26 -4.58 19.07
N LYS A 147 7.23 -4.10 19.86
CA LYS A 147 6.99 -3.57 21.23
C LYS A 147 7.00 -2.05 21.30
N THR A 148 7.66 -1.40 20.35
CA THR A 148 7.75 0.05 20.26
C THR A 148 7.54 0.53 18.83
N LEU A 149 7.20 1.82 18.67
CA LEU A 149 7.12 2.45 17.36
C LEU A 149 8.47 2.43 16.61
N THR A 150 9.58 2.55 17.34
CA THR A 150 10.93 2.42 16.75
C THR A 150 11.13 1.02 16.18
N GLU A 151 10.81 -0.03 16.94
CA GLU A 151 10.90 -1.41 16.45
C GLU A 151 9.98 -1.66 15.24
N ALA A 152 8.81 -1.03 15.20
CA ALA A 152 7.91 -1.10 14.05
C ALA A 152 8.53 -0.48 12.81
N TYR A 153 9.13 0.71 12.91
CA TYR A 153 9.83 1.32 11.78
C TYR A 153 11.08 0.54 11.37
N GLU A 154 11.85 -0.02 12.30
CA GLU A 154 12.98 -0.90 12.00
C GLU A 154 12.54 -2.16 11.26
N LEU A 155 11.42 -2.75 11.67
CA LEU A 155 10.81 -3.87 10.96
C LEU A 155 10.40 -3.48 9.54
N CYS A 156 9.72 -2.34 9.35
CA CYS A 156 9.35 -1.85 8.03
C CYS A 156 10.59 -1.65 7.14
N VAL A 157 11.64 -0.98 7.64
CA VAL A 157 12.92 -0.82 6.92
C VAL A 157 13.50 -2.17 6.49
N LYS A 158 13.47 -3.18 7.37
CA LYS A 158 13.93 -4.52 7.03
C LYS A 158 13.10 -5.15 5.91
N MET A 159 11.77 -5.06 6.00
CA MET A 159 10.86 -5.61 5.00
C MET A 159 11.10 -5.00 3.61
N GLU A 160 11.23 -3.67 3.53
CA GLU A 160 11.55 -2.98 2.27
C GLU A 160 12.92 -3.38 1.70
N ARG A 161 13.95 -3.47 2.56
CA ARG A 161 15.28 -3.91 2.15
C ARG A 161 15.29 -5.35 1.64
N ASP A 162 14.45 -6.22 2.19
CA ASP A 162 14.32 -7.61 1.76
C ASP A 162 13.56 -7.73 0.41
N LEU A 163 12.64 -6.81 0.12
CA LEU A 163 11.88 -6.74 -1.13
C LEU A 163 12.70 -6.22 -2.32
N ILE A 164 13.48 -5.15 -2.13
CA ILE A 164 14.25 -4.48 -3.20
C ILE A 164 15.06 -5.46 -4.08
N PRO A 165 15.95 -6.33 -3.55
CA PRO A 165 16.75 -7.21 -4.39
C PRO A 165 15.90 -8.27 -5.13
N ARG A 166 14.72 -8.61 -4.61
CA ARG A 166 13.79 -9.55 -5.25
C ARG A 166 13.12 -8.90 -6.46
N TYR A 167 12.67 -7.67 -6.31
CA TYR A 167 12.20 -6.86 -7.41
C TYR A 167 13.27 -6.65 -8.48
N GLU A 168 14.49 -6.25 -8.09
CA GLU A 168 15.61 -6.07 -9.03
C GLU A 168 15.86 -7.34 -9.85
N TRP A 169 15.85 -8.50 -9.20
CA TRP A 169 15.98 -9.77 -9.90
C TRP A 169 14.82 -10.01 -10.86
N LEU A 170 13.57 -9.77 -10.45
CA LEU A 170 12.40 -10.01 -11.30
C LEU A 170 12.38 -9.07 -12.52
N VAL A 171 12.69 -7.79 -12.33
CA VAL A 171 12.79 -6.80 -13.40
C VAL A 171 13.85 -7.21 -14.41
N LYS A 172 15.04 -7.62 -13.93
CA LYS A 172 16.14 -8.05 -14.79
C LYS A 172 15.84 -9.33 -15.58
N ASN A 173 15.03 -10.22 -15.02
CA ASN A 173 14.75 -11.55 -15.59
C ASN A 173 13.33 -11.68 -16.18
N ALA A 174 12.60 -10.58 -16.32
CA ALA A 174 11.30 -10.56 -16.98
C ALA A 174 11.45 -10.92 -18.47
N GLU A 175 10.53 -11.74 -18.99
CA GLU A 175 10.57 -12.20 -20.38
C GLU A 175 9.95 -11.20 -21.36
N ASP A 176 9.20 -10.22 -20.86
CA ASP A 176 8.56 -9.17 -21.63
C ASP A 176 8.78 -7.78 -21.01
N ARG A 177 8.78 -6.76 -21.88
CA ARG A 177 9.10 -5.38 -21.48
C ARG A 177 8.00 -4.73 -20.65
N ASP A 178 6.74 -5.09 -20.88
CA ASP A 178 5.60 -4.49 -20.19
C ASP A 178 5.65 -4.87 -18.70
N THR A 179 5.85 -6.16 -18.42
CA THR A 179 6.03 -6.69 -17.07
C THR A 179 7.28 -6.14 -16.40
N ALA A 180 8.40 -6.06 -17.12
CA ALA A 180 9.61 -5.44 -16.59
C ALA A 180 9.34 -3.98 -16.16
N GLY A 181 8.59 -3.23 -16.98
CA GLY A 181 8.20 -1.85 -16.68
C GLY A 181 7.27 -1.74 -15.48
N VAL A 182 6.25 -2.60 -15.39
CA VAL A 182 5.32 -2.65 -14.24
C VAL A 182 6.10 -2.93 -12.95
N LEU A 183 6.91 -3.97 -12.92
CA LEU A 183 7.68 -4.34 -11.72
C LEU A 183 8.74 -3.29 -11.36
N ASN A 184 9.31 -2.60 -12.35
CA ASN A 184 10.27 -1.53 -12.08
C ASN A 184 9.60 -0.30 -11.44
N ASN A 185 8.34 -0.02 -11.77
CA ASN A 185 7.58 1.04 -11.10
C ASN A 185 7.32 0.69 -9.63
N LEU A 186 6.96 -0.57 -9.34
CA LEU A 186 6.80 -1.05 -7.97
C LEU A 186 8.12 -0.94 -7.20
N LEU A 187 9.24 -1.41 -7.78
CA LEU A 187 10.59 -1.29 -7.20
C LEU A 187 10.95 0.15 -6.81
N ILE A 188 10.63 1.12 -7.67
CA ILE A 188 10.88 2.54 -7.38
C ILE A 188 10.07 2.99 -6.16
N GLN A 189 8.81 2.58 -6.06
CA GLN A 189 7.96 2.90 -4.91
C GLN A 189 8.46 2.24 -3.61
N THR A 190 8.82 0.96 -3.64
CA THR A 190 9.46 0.24 -2.52
C THR A 190 10.72 0.98 -2.01
N ARG A 191 11.55 1.51 -2.92
CA ARG A 191 12.72 2.33 -2.54
C ARG A 191 12.33 3.65 -1.87
N TYR A 192 11.23 4.27 -2.27
CA TYR A 192 10.72 5.44 -1.58
C TYR A 192 10.18 5.09 -0.19
N HIS A 193 9.47 3.97 -0.05
CA HIS A 193 8.99 3.50 1.25
C HIS A 193 10.14 3.30 2.23
N LEU A 194 11.21 2.64 1.78
CA LEU A 194 12.45 2.49 2.56
C LEU A 194 12.97 3.84 3.04
N ALA A 195 13.14 4.81 2.13
CA ALA A 195 13.63 6.13 2.48
C ALA A 195 12.71 6.85 3.49
N MET A 196 11.40 6.67 3.39
CA MET A 196 10.43 7.26 4.32
C MET A 196 10.53 6.66 5.72
N PHE A 197 10.64 5.33 5.84
CA PHE A 197 10.81 4.69 7.14
C PHE A 197 12.19 4.96 7.77
N GLU A 198 13.26 4.95 6.96
CA GLU A 198 14.60 5.34 7.43
C GLU A 198 14.61 6.79 7.93
N HIS A 199 13.94 7.70 7.21
CA HIS A 199 13.80 9.08 7.66
C HIS A 199 13.02 9.17 8.98
N ALA A 200 11.92 8.43 9.13
CA ALA A 200 11.13 8.39 10.35
C ALA A 200 11.95 7.91 11.57
N LEU A 201 12.87 6.97 11.38
CA LEU A 201 13.82 6.55 12.42
C LEU A 201 14.80 7.67 12.78
N GLN A 202 15.34 8.38 11.79
CA GLN A 202 16.33 9.44 12.00
C GLN A 202 15.77 10.65 12.75
N VAL A 203 14.54 11.06 12.44
CA VAL A 203 13.90 12.22 13.08
C VAL A 203 13.30 11.92 14.46
N GLY A 204 13.41 10.65 14.91
CA GLY A 204 12.81 10.15 16.13
C GLY A 204 11.30 9.98 15.95
N GLY A 205 10.81 8.73 16.00
CA GLY A 205 9.45 8.33 15.63
C GLY A 205 8.28 9.07 16.31
N GLY A 206 8.52 9.99 17.24
CA GLY A 206 7.52 10.90 17.82
C GLY A 206 7.42 12.30 17.17
N GLY A 207 8.36 12.72 16.32
CA GLY A 207 8.41 14.07 15.74
C GLY A 207 7.33 14.36 14.69
N MET A 208 6.85 13.34 13.99
CA MET A 208 5.74 13.46 13.03
C MET A 208 4.36 13.14 13.64
N GLY A 209 4.31 12.50 14.82
CA GLY A 209 3.13 11.80 15.31
C GLY A 209 2.15 12.59 16.18
N ARG A 210 2.32 13.91 16.39
CA ARG A 210 1.32 14.67 17.18
C ARG A 210 1.11 16.13 16.83
N TRP A 211 2.13 16.84 16.30
CA TRP A 211 2.02 18.28 15.99
C TRP A 211 2.98 18.76 14.85
N GLY A 212 3.51 17.85 14.03
CA GLY A 212 4.67 18.08 13.16
C GLY A 212 4.49 18.97 11.92
N TRP A 213 3.39 19.72 11.79
CA TRP A 213 3.14 20.65 10.68
C TRP A 213 2.51 21.98 11.14
N ARG A 214 2.82 22.49 12.34
CA ARG A 214 2.70 23.93 12.60
C ARG A 214 4.04 24.58 12.29
N GLY A 215 4.11 25.23 11.14
CA GLY A 215 5.31 25.86 10.63
C GLY A 215 5.89 26.87 11.60
N HIS A 216 7.11 26.60 12.05
CA HIS A 216 8.07 27.63 12.43
C HIS A 216 9.34 27.37 11.63
N GLY A 217 9.32 27.85 10.38
CA GLY A 217 10.55 28.14 9.67
C GLY A 217 11.32 29.26 10.41
N PRO A 218 12.65 29.23 10.44
CA PRO A 218 13.44 30.28 11.06
C PRO A 218 13.40 31.51 10.15
N GLY A 219 12.56 32.49 10.49
CA GLY A 219 12.46 33.70 9.70
C GLY A 219 11.33 34.62 10.12
N MET A 220 11.38 35.18 11.34
CA MET A 220 10.71 36.45 11.62
C MET A 220 11.61 37.37 12.43
N MET A 221 11.94 38.47 11.77
CA MET A 221 12.59 39.68 12.23
C MET A 221 12.11 40.12 13.62
N ARG A 222 13.04 40.37 14.53
CA ARG A 222 12.83 41.38 15.59
C ARG A 222 13.23 42.73 15.02
N GLY A 223 12.24 43.55 14.71
CA GLY A 223 12.44 44.99 14.64
C GLY A 223 12.38 45.57 16.06
N TRP A 224 13.44 46.27 16.46
CA TRP A 224 13.54 47.59 17.11
C TRP A 224 15.05 47.85 17.30
#